data_AF-A0A9N9KA78-F1
#
_entry.id   AF-A0A9N9KA78-F1
#
_cell.length_a   1.000
_cell.length_b   1.000
_cell.length_c   1.000
_cell.angle_alpha   90.00
_cell.angle_beta   90.00
_cell.angle_gamma   90.00
#
_symmetry.space_group_name_H-M   'P 1'
#
loop_
_entity.id
_entity.type
_entity.pdbx_description
1 polymer ?
#
loop_
_entity_poly.entity_id
_entity_poly.type
_entity_poly.pdbx_seq_one_letter_code
_entity_poly.pdbx_strand_id
1 'polypeptide(L)'
;ILNNPNLQGERGFIPVSKYDIGQLVISFIQLGFVGFLLGWRLEEYDDPYDDSKKYGLYWVIGAIGLFFSWFYIVTLIACHFMTRKNQTQYAFIRQLLLLYALFAIISCVNLRSVIKSPQKNSSYELVFAIWNATACCMLFVFSIKRPRNPDLKYARNRVISHDTIASLWSLTTFSWMTPMIKLGNLRNLTEDDLWELPSRCQAAQCYYELDR
;
A
#
# COMPACT_ATOMS: atom_id res chain seq x y z
N ILE A 1 -14.68 37.77 19.28
CA ILE A 1 -13.47 37.73 20.15
C ILE A 1 -13.81 36.86 21.35
N LEU A 2 -13.75 35.55 21.21
CA LEU A 2 -13.87 34.61 22.32
C LEU A 2 -12.74 33.61 22.17
N ASN A 3 -11.76 33.77 23.06
CA ASN A 3 -10.58 32.94 23.21
C ASN A 3 -11.08 31.53 23.57
N ASN A 4 -11.10 30.61 22.60
CA ASN A 4 -11.39 29.21 22.85
C ASN A 4 -10.04 28.47 22.89
N PRO A 5 -9.46 28.20 24.08
CA PRO A 5 -8.14 27.60 24.20
C PRO A 5 -8.07 26.13 23.72
N ASN A 6 -9.20 25.53 23.34
CA ASN A 6 -9.26 24.16 22.81
C ASN A 6 -8.99 24.05 21.30
N LEU A 7 -8.75 25.18 20.61
CA LEU A 7 -8.34 25.20 19.19
C LEU A 7 -6.82 25.21 19.00
N GLN A 8 -6.05 24.97 20.07
CA GLN A 8 -4.68 24.47 19.93
C GLN A 8 -4.72 23.00 19.50
N GLY A 9 -5.27 22.77 18.29
CA GLY A 9 -5.13 21.53 17.58
C GLY A 9 -3.64 21.27 17.44
N GLU A 10 -3.15 20.33 18.22
CA GLU A 10 -1.87 19.67 18.02
C GLU A 10 -1.68 19.53 16.52
N ARG A 11 -0.61 20.15 16.02
CA ARG A 11 -0.19 20.08 14.61
C ARG A 11 -0.49 18.67 14.13
N GLY A 12 -1.40 18.52 13.16
CA GLY A 12 -1.78 17.26 12.53
C GLY A 12 -0.65 16.62 11.72
N PHE A 13 0.59 16.74 12.19
CA PHE A 13 1.67 15.84 11.86
C PHE A 13 1.31 14.50 12.48
N ILE A 14 0.64 13.64 11.71
CA ILE A 14 0.65 12.20 11.97
C ILE A 14 2.13 11.84 12.09
N PRO A 15 2.69 11.48 13.26
CA PRO A 15 4.12 11.24 13.41
C PRO A 15 4.54 10.11 12.47
N VAL A 16 5.77 10.15 11.95
CA VAL A 16 6.24 9.06 11.08
C VAL A 16 6.27 7.83 11.96
N SER A 17 5.41 6.87 11.66
CA SER A 17 5.43 5.61 12.39
C SER A 17 6.76 4.93 12.11
N LYS A 18 7.43 4.42 13.15
CA LYS A 18 8.68 3.65 12.99
C LYS A 18 8.50 2.47 12.02
N TYR A 19 7.28 1.94 11.95
CA TYR A 19 6.90 0.88 11.02
C TYR A 19 6.94 1.32 9.56
N ASP A 20 6.64 2.59 9.25
CA ASP A 20 6.62 3.11 7.88
C ASP A 20 8.04 3.22 7.31
N ILE A 21 8.97 3.67 8.16
CA ILE A 21 10.40 3.74 7.85
C ILE A 21 10.95 2.31 7.67
N GLY A 22 10.64 1.41 8.62
CA GLY A 22 11.06 0.01 8.52
C GLY A 22 10.56 -0.67 7.25
N GLN A 23 9.29 -0.41 6.87
CA GLN A 23 8.71 -0.96 5.66
C GLN A 23 9.37 -0.43 4.38
N LEU A 24 9.72 0.87 4.35
CA LEU A 24 10.47 1.47 3.24
C LEU A 24 11.87 0.87 3.11
N VAL A 25 12.61 0.77 4.21
CA VAL A 25 13.98 0.23 4.22
C VAL A 25 13.99 -1.23 3.76
N ILE A 26 13.10 -2.07 4.33
CA ILE A 26 13.02 -3.49 3.95
C ILE A 26 12.61 -3.64 2.48
N SER A 27 11.62 -2.86 2.00
CA SER A 27 11.19 -2.94 0.59
C SER A 27 12.30 -2.52 -0.37
N PHE A 28 13.14 -1.55 0.01
CA PHE A 28 14.28 -1.12 -0.81
C PHE A 28 15.38 -2.20 -0.87
N ILE A 29 15.72 -2.79 0.28
CA ILE A 29 16.67 -3.93 0.33
C ILE A 29 16.13 -5.10 -0.50
N GLN A 30 14.83 -5.39 -0.40
CA GLN A 30 14.20 -6.46 -1.16
C GLN A 30 14.21 -6.19 -2.67
N LEU A 31 13.99 -4.94 -3.09
CA LEU A 31 14.10 -4.54 -4.51
C LEU A 31 15.53 -4.79 -5.04
N GLY A 32 16.56 -4.46 -4.25
CA GLY A 32 17.95 -4.76 -4.61
C GLY A 32 18.20 -6.26 -4.75
N PHE A 33 17.69 -7.06 -3.82
CA PHE A 33 17.84 -8.53 -3.85
C PHE A 33 17.12 -9.17 -5.05
N VAL A 34 15.92 -8.68 -5.38
CA VAL A 34 15.16 -9.12 -6.55
C VAL A 34 15.81 -8.65 -7.86
N GLY A 35 16.37 -7.44 -7.89
CA GLY A 35 17.12 -6.93 -9.03
C GLY A 35 18.39 -7.74 -9.30
N PHE A 36 19.13 -8.11 -8.25
CA PHE A 36 20.28 -9.00 -8.36
C PHE A 36 19.88 -10.37 -8.94
N LEU A 37 18.79 -10.97 -8.43
CA LEU A 37 18.29 -12.23 -8.96
C LEU A 37 17.83 -12.09 -10.42
N LEU A 38 17.18 -10.99 -10.81
CA LEU A 38 16.82 -10.74 -12.20
C LEU A 38 18.06 -10.69 -13.10
N GLY A 39 19.11 -9.96 -12.68
CA GLY A 39 20.36 -9.86 -13.42
C GLY A 39 21.04 -11.22 -13.62
N TRP A 40 21.13 -12.00 -12.54
CA TRP A 40 21.71 -13.34 -12.61
C TRP A 40 20.87 -14.27 -13.51
N ARG A 41 19.55 -14.25 -13.41
CA ARG A 41 18.69 -15.07 -14.28
C ARG A 41 18.76 -14.67 -15.76
N LEU A 42 19.02 -13.40 -16.05
CA LEU A 42 19.24 -12.93 -17.42
C LEU A 42 20.59 -13.42 -17.97
N GLU A 43 21.63 -13.40 -17.14
CA GLU A 43 22.96 -13.91 -17.50
C GLU A 43 22.91 -15.43 -17.81
N GLU A 44 22.23 -16.22 -16.96
CA GLU A 44 22.05 -17.66 -17.17
C GLU A 44 21.22 -17.98 -18.44
N TYR A 45 20.30 -17.09 -18.84
CA TYR A 45 19.49 -17.25 -20.05
C TYR A 45 20.27 -17.00 -21.34
N ASP A 46 21.31 -16.16 -21.29
CA ASP A 46 22.12 -15.79 -22.44
C ASP A 46 23.21 -16.82 -22.77
N ASP A 47 23.39 -17.86 -21.93
CA ASP A 47 24.37 -18.92 -22.18
C ASP A 47 23.95 -19.78 -23.40
N PRO A 48 24.71 -19.73 -24.51
CA PRO A 48 24.34 -20.39 -25.75
C PRO A 48 24.45 -21.93 -25.70
N TYR A 49 25.04 -22.52 -24.65
CA TYR A 49 25.32 -23.96 -24.56
C TYR A 49 24.22 -24.79 -23.88
N ASP A 50 23.19 -24.18 -23.32
CA ASP A 50 22.10 -24.89 -22.65
C ASP A 50 20.86 -25.05 -23.55
N ASP A 51 20.50 -26.31 -23.85
CA ASP A 51 19.34 -26.72 -24.66
C ASP A 51 18.01 -26.58 -23.90
N SER A 52 18.04 -26.15 -22.64
CA SER A 52 16.87 -25.98 -21.76
C SER A 52 16.03 -24.71 -22.01
N LYS A 53 16.26 -23.99 -23.11
CA LYS A 53 15.71 -22.64 -23.42
C LYS A 53 14.19 -22.48 -23.24
N LYS A 54 13.41 -23.55 -23.47
CA LYS A 54 11.94 -23.51 -23.26
C LYS A 54 11.53 -23.40 -21.79
N TYR A 55 12.29 -23.96 -20.86
CA TYR A 55 12.01 -23.86 -19.42
C TYR A 55 12.64 -22.60 -18.81
N GLY A 56 13.77 -22.12 -19.36
CA GLY A 56 14.42 -20.88 -18.93
C GLY A 56 13.56 -19.62 -19.14
N LEU A 57 12.80 -19.55 -20.25
CA LEU A 57 12.01 -18.36 -20.58
C LEU A 57 10.91 -18.07 -19.53
N TYR A 58 10.18 -19.09 -19.06
CA TYR A 58 9.19 -18.91 -17.99
C TYR A 58 9.82 -18.42 -16.68
N TRP A 59 11.04 -18.85 -16.40
CA TRP A 59 11.78 -18.51 -15.19
C TRP A 59 12.28 -17.06 -15.22
N VAL A 60 12.69 -16.57 -16.39
CA VAL A 60 13.03 -15.16 -16.65
C VAL A 60 11.79 -14.27 -16.61
N ILE A 61 10.70 -14.65 -17.28
CA ILE A 61 9.43 -13.90 -17.22
C ILE A 61 8.95 -13.75 -15.77
N GLY A 62 9.05 -14.81 -14.97
CA GLY A 62 8.72 -14.76 -13.54
C GLY A 62 9.59 -13.77 -12.77
N ALA A 63 10.89 -13.70 -13.07
CA ALA A 63 11.81 -12.75 -12.45
C ALA A 63 11.51 -11.30 -12.83
N ILE A 64 11.21 -11.06 -14.10
CA ILE A 64 10.80 -9.75 -14.62
C ILE A 64 9.50 -9.29 -13.94
N GLY A 65 8.49 -10.17 -13.87
CA GLY A 65 7.23 -9.88 -13.19
C GLY A 65 7.40 -9.59 -11.71
N LEU A 66 8.31 -10.32 -11.04
CA LEU A 66 8.65 -10.07 -9.64
C LEU A 66 9.31 -8.69 -9.46
N PHE A 67 10.25 -8.33 -10.33
CA PHE A 67 10.92 -7.03 -10.29
C PHE A 67 9.94 -5.86 -10.48
N PHE A 68 9.08 -5.92 -11.49
CA PHE A 68 8.06 -4.88 -11.71
C PHE A 68 7.07 -4.77 -10.56
N SER A 69 6.71 -5.89 -9.95
CA SER A 69 5.83 -5.88 -8.79
C SER A 69 6.47 -5.17 -7.59
N TRP A 70 7.75 -5.42 -7.32
CA TRP A 70 8.48 -4.73 -6.25
C TRP A 70 8.70 -3.24 -6.56
N PHE A 71 8.99 -2.91 -7.82
CA PHE A 71 9.06 -1.52 -8.27
C PHE A 71 7.73 -0.78 -8.05
N TYR A 72 6.61 -1.45 -8.34
CA TYR A 72 5.28 -0.92 -8.07
C TYR A 72 5.02 -0.72 -6.56
N ILE A 73 5.43 -1.67 -5.71
CA ILE A 73 5.33 -1.53 -4.24
C ILE A 73 6.13 -0.32 -3.74
N VAL A 74 7.37 -0.15 -4.21
CA VAL A 74 8.21 1.01 -3.84
C VAL A 74 7.57 2.33 -4.31
N THR A 75 7.01 2.34 -5.52
CA THR A 75 6.27 3.50 -6.05
C THR A 75 5.05 3.81 -5.18
N LEU A 76 4.26 2.81 -4.78
CA LEU A 76 3.13 3.00 -3.86
C LEU A 76 3.57 3.55 -2.49
N ILE A 77 4.71 3.09 -1.96
CA ILE A 77 5.28 3.65 -0.72
C ILE A 77 5.69 5.11 -0.92
N ALA A 78 6.35 5.45 -2.04
CA ALA A 78 6.73 6.82 -2.35
C ALA A 78 5.51 7.74 -2.50
N CYS A 79 4.49 7.29 -3.24
CA CYS A 79 3.21 7.99 -3.35
C CYS A 79 2.54 8.16 -1.99
N HIS A 80 2.61 7.15 -1.13
CA HIS A 80 2.09 7.23 0.23
C HIS A 80 2.80 8.30 1.06
N PHE A 81 4.13 8.42 0.98
CA PHE A 81 4.89 9.48 1.65
C PHE A 81 4.53 10.88 1.12
N MET A 82 4.37 11.03 -0.19
CA MET A 82 3.96 12.30 -0.79
C MET A 82 2.51 12.69 -0.43
N THR A 83 1.64 11.70 -0.32
CA THR A 83 0.19 11.89 -0.13
C THR A 83 -0.21 11.90 1.35
N ARG A 84 0.76 11.99 2.26
CA ARG A 84 0.55 11.95 3.71
C ARG A 84 -0.40 13.01 4.27
N LYS A 85 -0.54 14.13 3.57
CA LYS A 85 -1.48 15.21 3.96
C LYS A 85 -2.92 14.97 3.49
N ASN A 86 -3.14 14.02 2.59
CA ASN A 86 -4.44 13.76 1.96
C ASN A 86 -5.07 12.48 2.53
N GLN A 87 -6.40 12.47 2.70
CA GLN A 87 -7.11 11.28 3.21
C GLN A 87 -7.07 10.09 2.23
N THR A 88 -6.61 10.29 1.00
CA THR A 88 -6.32 9.19 0.06
C THR A 88 -5.20 8.26 0.55
N GLN A 89 -4.47 8.65 1.61
CA GLN A 89 -3.52 7.80 2.33
C GLN A 89 -4.12 6.41 2.68
N TYR A 90 -5.37 6.33 3.12
CA TYR A 90 -6.00 5.05 3.49
C TYR A 90 -6.16 4.10 2.31
N ALA A 91 -6.46 4.64 1.12
CA ALA A 91 -6.58 3.84 -0.10
C ALA A 91 -5.25 3.16 -0.43
N PHE A 92 -4.15 3.91 -0.35
CA PHE A 92 -2.80 3.40 -0.58
C PHE A 92 -2.40 2.36 0.47
N ILE A 93 -2.64 2.63 1.76
CA ILE A 93 -2.32 1.68 2.84
C ILE A 93 -3.07 0.35 2.64
N ARG A 94 -4.36 0.42 2.27
CA ARG A 94 -5.19 -0.77 2.08
C ARG A 94 -4.71 -1.61 0.89
N GLN A 95 -4.38 -0.97 -0.23
CA GLN A 95 -3.81 -1.64 -1.40
C GLN A 95 -2.47 -2.29 -1.07
N LEU A 96 -1.60 -1.58 -0.35
CA LEU A 96 -0.29 -2.05 0.05
C LEU A 96 -0.37 -3.27 0.98
N LEU A 97 -1.31 -3.26 1.93
CA LEU A 97 -1.60 -4.41 2.78
C LEU A 97 -2.04 -5.64 1.97
N LEU A 98 -2.97 -5.46 1.02
CA LEU A 98 -3.45 -6.55 0.17
C LEU A 98 -2.32 -7.15 -0.66
N LEU A 99 -1.45 -6.29 -1.23
CA LEU A 99 -0.28 -6.75 -1.97
C LEU A 99 0.67 -7.54 -1.07
N TYR A 100 1.03 -7.04 0.12
CA TYR A 100 1.91 -7.80 1.02
C TYR A 100 1.30 -9.11 1.49
N ALA A 101 -0.01 -9.17 1.72
CA ALA A 101 -0.67 -10.43 2.06
C ALA A 101 -0.55 -11.45 0.91
N LEU A 102 -0.79 -11.03 -0.33
CA LEU A 102 -0.62 -11.88 -1.51
C LEU A 102 0.83 -12.33 -1.69
N PHE A 103 1.79 -11.41 -1.56
CA PHE A 103 3.22 -11.73 -1.63
C PHE A 103 3.68 -12.68 -0.53
N ALA A 104 3.15 -12.55 0.69
CA ALA A 104 3.41 -13.48 1.78
C ALA A 104 2.91 -14.88 1.43
N ILE A 105 1.67 -15.02 0.93
CA ILE A 105 1.12 -16.32 0.51
C ILE A 105 1.96 -16.93 -0.62
N ILE A 106 2.26 -16.18 -1.68
CA ILE A 106 3.07 -16.64 -2.81
C ILE A 106 4.46 -17.08 -2.33
N SER A 107 5.09 -16.30 -1.44
CA SER A 107 6.41 -16.63 -0.89
C SER A 107 6.39 -17.92 -0.05
N CYS A 108 5.31 -18.17 0.71
CA CYS A 108 5.15 -19.41 1.47
C CYS A 108 4.96 -20.61 0.55
N VAL A 109 4.18 -20.46 -0.54
CA VAL A 109 4.01 -21.52 -1.54
C VAL A 109 5.33 -21.82 -2.26
N ASN A 110 6.09 -20.79 -2.63
CA ASN A 110 7.41 -20.95 -3.25
C ASN A 110 8.40 -21.64 -2.30
N LEU A 111 8.46 -21.22 -1.03
CA LEU A 111 9.32 -21.86 -0.04
C LEU A 111 8.95 -23.34 0.15
N ARG A 112 7.66 -23.66 0.25
CA ARG A 112 7.18 -25.05 0.33
C ARG A 112 7.60 -25.86 -0.90
N SER A 113 7.50 -25.26 -2.09
CA SER A 113 7.88 -25.90 -3.35
C SER A 113 9.37 -26.26 -3.37
N VAL A 114 10.23 -25.30 -2.97
CA VAL A 114 11.69 -25.47 -2.95
C VAL A 114 12.12 -26.53 -1.93
N ILE A 115 11.51 -26.52 -0.73
CA ILE A 115 11.80 -27.51 0.33
C ILE A 115 11.47 -28.94 -0.13
N LYS A 116 10.41 -29.13 -0.92
CA LYS A 116 9.99 -30.46 -1.38
C LYS A 116 10.88 -31.04 -2.49
N SER A 117 11.64 -30.21 -3.20
CA SER A 117 12.52 -30.65 -4.31
C SER A 117 13.99 -30.28 -4.05
N PRO A 118 14.62 -30.80 -2.98
CA PRO A 118 15.97 -30.40 -2.59
C PRO A 118 17.05 -30.84 -3.60
N GLN A 119 16.78 -31.87 -4.40
CA GLN A 119 17.75 -32.46 -5.32
C GLN A 119 17.92 -31.71 -6.64
N LYS A 120 16.97 -30.83 -7.00
CA LYS A 120 16.94 -30.10 -8.28
C LYS A 120 17.34 -28.64 -8.16
N ASN A 121 17.28 -28.09 -6.95
CA ASN A 121 17.42 -26.65 -6.74
C ASN A 121 18.85 -26.32 -6.35
N SER A 122 19.37 -25.24 -6.94
CA SER A 122 20.68 -24.72 -6.56
C SER A 122 20.64 -24.19 -5.12
N SER A 123 21.75 -24.33 -4.38
CA SER A 123 21.81 -23.88 -2.97
C SER A 123 21.40 -22.42 -2.81
N TYR A 124 21.63 -21.59 -3.83
CA TYR A 124 21.25 -20.18 -3.86
C TYR A 124 19.74 -19.94 -3.97
N GLU A 125 19.00 -20.81 -4.66
CA GLU A 125 17.54 -20.69 -4.77
C GLU A 125 16.85 -20.92 -3.43
N LEU A 126 17.39 -21.84 -2.62
CA LEU A 126 16.92 -22.08 -1.26
C LEU A 126 17.14 -20.84 -0.38
N VAL A 127 18.34 -20.26 -0.39
CA VAL A 127 18.65 -19.04 0.37
C VAL A 127 17.73 -17.90 -0.05
N PHE A 128 17.51 -17.72 -1.35
CA PHE A 128 16.61 -16.71 -1.88
C PHE A 128 15.15 -16.95 -1.44
N ALA A 129 14.66 -18.19 -1.51
CA ALA A 129 13.30 -18.52 -1.11
C ALA A 129 13.06 -18.27 0.39
N ILE A 130 14.03 -18.62 1.24
CA ILE A 130 13.99 -18.35 2.69
C ILE A 130 13.99 -16.85 2.96
N TRP A 131 14.91 -16.11 2.32
CA TRP A 131 14.99 -14.65 2.46
C TRP A 131 13.69 -13.96 2.03
N ASN A 132 13.18 -14.31 0.84
CA ASN A 132 11.94 -13.73 0.30
C ASN A 132 10.72 -14.04 1.18
N ALA A 133 10.60 -15.26 1.70
CA ALA A 133 9.54 -15.60 2.66
C ALA A 133 9.65 -14.80 3.96
N THR A 134 10.88 -14.68 4.50
CA THR A 134 11.15 -13.91 5.72
C THR A 134 10.82 -12.43 5.55
N ALA A 135 11.29 -11.82 4.47
CA ALA A 135 11.06 -10.40 4.15
C ALA A 135 9.56 -10.12 3.94
N CYS A 136 8.85 -10.94 3.16
CA CYS A 136 7.41 -10.77 2.92
C CYS A 136 6.59 -10.93 4.21
N CYS A 137 6.90 -11.92 5.05
CA CYS A 137 6.24 -12.11 6.34
C CYS A 137 6.49 -10.92 7.28
N MET A 138 7.73 -10.42 7.34
CA MET A 138 8.08 -9.25 8.16
C MET A 138 7.32 -8.00 7.70
N LEU A 139 7.26 -7.74 6.39
CA LEU A 139 6.50 -6.63 5.81
C LEU A 139 4.99 -6.74 6.08
N PHE A 140 4.44 -7.95 6.01
CA PHE A 140 3.04 -8.22 6.34
C PHE A 140 2.74 -7.93 7.83
N VAL A 141 3.60 -8.39 8.74
CA VAL A 141 3.46 -8.13 10.18
C VAL A 141 3.53 -6.63 10.48
N PHE A 142 4.47 -5.91 9.86
CA PHE A 142 4.57 -4.44 9.99
C PHE A 142 3.31 -3.74 9.47
N SER A 143 2.74 -4.25 8.37
CA SER A 143 1.50 -3.72 7.78
C SER A 143 0.25 -3.98 8.64
N ILE A 144 0.25 -5.03 9.47
CA ILE A 144 -0.82 -5.28 10.46
C ILE A 144 -0.64 -4.42 11.71
N LYS A 145 0.59 -4.30 12.23
CA LYS A 145 0.90 -3.52 13.44
C LYS A 145 0.76 -2.01 13.26
N ARG A 146 0.64 -1.55 12.02
CA ARG A 146 0.37 -0.16 11.68
C ARG A 146 -0.98 0.30 12.25
N PRO A 147 -1.03 1.37 13.05
CA PRO A 147 -2.30 1.90 13.56
C PRO A 147 -3.18 2.35 12.39
N ARG A 148 -4.39 1.79 12.31
CA ARG A 148 -5.29 1.95 11.15
C ARG A 148 -6.24 3.13 11.24
N ASN A 149 -6.31 3.81 12.38
CA ASN A 149 -7.20 4.95 12.59
C ASN A 149 -6.52 5.99 13.47
N PRO A 150 -6.27 7.23 12.99
CA PRO A 150 -6.67 8.35 13.82
C PRO A 150 -8.20 8.31 13.87
N ASP A 151 -8.77 8.35 15.07
CA ASP A 151 -10.19 8.58 15.25
C ASP A 151 -10.60 9.72 14.32
N LEU A 152 -11.44 9.41 13.33
CA LEU A 152 -12.17 10.41 12.57
C LEU A 152 -13.05 11.11 13.59
N LYS A 153 -12.49 12.11 14.30
CA LYS A 153 -13.19 12.85 15.34
C LYS A 153 -14.42 13.47 14.70
N TYR A 154 -15.56 12.88 15.00
CA TYR A 154 -16.87 13.35 14.61
C TYR A 154 -17.04 14.76 15.18
N ALA A 155 -17.03 15.78 14.33
CA ALA A 155 -17.30 17.13 14.80
C ALA A 155 -18.77 17.25 15.23
N ARG A 156 -19.67 16.43 14.67
CA ARG A 156 -21.12 16.54 14.94
C ARG A 156 -21.94 15.24 14.88
N ASN A 157 -21.35 14.08 15.19
CA ASN A 157 -22.04 12.77 15.10
C ASN A 157 -22.62 12.42 13.71
N ARG A 158 -22.22 13.14 12.66
CA ARG A 158 -22.64 12.90 11.27
C ARG A 158 -21.61 12.04 10.54
N VAL A 159 -22.07 11.32 9.52
CA VAL A 159 -21.21 10.48 8.68
C VAL A 159 -20.36 11.40 7.80
N ILE A 160 -19.03 11.26 7.88
CA ILE A 160 -18.09 11.99 7.03
C ILE A 160 -18.18 11.45 5.60
N SER A 161 -17.90 12.31 4.63
CA SER A 161 -17.88 11.94 3.21
C SER A 161 -17.05 10.67 2.95
N HIS A 162 -17.62 9.79 2.12
CA HIS A 162 -17.01 8.50 1.82
C HIS A 162 -15.80 8.59 0.88
N ASP A 163 -15.49 9.76 0.32
CA ASP A 163 -14.23 10.01 -0.42
C ASP A 163 -13.00 9.69 0.44
N THR A 164 -13.13 9.88 1.76
CA THR A 164 -12.06 9.69 2.74
C THR A 164 -11.69 8.22 2.96
N ILE A 165 -12.61 7.30 2.66
CA ILE A 165 -12.45 5.84 2.80
C ILE A 165 -12.48 5.11 1.44
N ALA A 166 -12.70 5.85 0.35
CA ALA A 166 -12.75 5.33 -1.00
C ALA A 166 -11.40 4.72 -1.43
N SER A 167 -11.43 3.64 -2.22
CA SER A 167 -10.22 3.17 -2.91
C SER A 167 -9.80 4.15 -4.00
N LEU A 168 -8.56 4.06 -4.51
CA LEU A 168 -8.14 4.86 -5.66
C LEU A 168 -9.08 4.71 -6.85
N TRP A 169 -9.47 3.47 -7.16
CA TRP A 169 -10.43 3.21 -8.23
C TRP A 169 -11.77 3.88 -7.97
N SER A 170 -12.27 3.81 -6.74
CA SER A 170 -13.53 4.45 -6.35
C SER A 170 -13.44 5.98 -6.39
N LEU A 171 -12.28 6.54 -6.04
CA LEU A 171 -12.00 7.97 -6.14
C LEU A 171 -11.99 8.44 -7.60
N THR A 172 -11.29 7.73 -8.48
CA THR A 172 -11.19 8.06 -9.92
C THR A 172 -12.53 7.93 -10.64
N THR A 173 -13.30 6.89 -10.32
CA THR A 173 -14.61 6.64 -10.93
C THR A 173 -15.77 7.34 -10.23
N PHE A 174 -15.50 8.10 -9.15
CA PHE A 174 -16.50 8.69 -8.28
C PHE A 174 -17.55 7.68 -7.76
N SER A 175 -17.20 6.40 -7.69
CA SER A 175 -18.11 5.33 -7.26
C SER A 175 -18.57 5.49 -5.80
N TRP A 176 -17.82 6.21 -4.97
CA TRP A 176 -18.22 6.51 -3.59
C TRP A 176 -19.48 7.38 -3.51
N MET A 177 -19.85 8.11 -4.58
CA MET A 177 -21.03 8.98 -4.65
C MET A 177 -22.31 8.22 -5.07
N THR A 178 -22.19 7.02 -5.62
CA THR A 178 -23.31 6.18 -6.05
C THR A 178 -24.44 6.01 -5.01
N PRO A 179 -24.19 5.75 -3.70
CA PRO A 179 -25.28 5.64 -2.72
C PRO A 179 -26.09 6.93 -2.57
N MET A 180 -25.46 8.11 -2.65
CA MET A 180 -26.14 9.39 -2.55
C MET A 180 -27.00 9.68 -3.79
N ILE A 181 -26.50 9.35 -4.99
CA ILE A 181 -27.26 9.46 -6.24
C ILE A 181 -28.50 8.54 -6.20
N LYS A 182 -28.33 7.29 -5.73
CA LYS A 182 -29.45 6.35 -5.59
C LYS A 182 -30.49 6.85 -4.59
N LEU A 183 -30.06 7.44 -3.48
CA LEU A 183 -30.96 8.01 -2.49
C LEU A 183 -31.75 9.20 -3.06
N GLY A 184 -31.10 10.08 -3.82
CA GLY A 184 -31.74 11.22 -4.51
C GLY A 184 -32.73 10.81 -5.59
N ASN A 185 -32.58 9.60 -6.17
CA ASN A 185 -33.57 9.04 -7.09
C ASN A 185 -34.80 8.46 -6.38
N LEU A 186 -34.67 8.05 -5.11
CA LEU A 186 -35.76 7.50 -4.31
C LEU A 186 -36.57 8.58 -3.59
N ARG A 187 -35.90 9.65 -3.12
CA ARG A 187 -36.54 10.77 -2.41
C ARG A 187 -35.74 12.06 -2.58
N ASN A 188 -36.41 13.19 -2.35
CA ASN A 188 -35.73 14.48 -2.24
C ASN A 188 -34.77 14.45 -1.04
N LEU A 189 -33.51 14.85 -1.28
CA LEU A 189 -32.46 14.86 -0.27
C LEU A 189 -32.70 16.01 0.73
N THR A 190 -32.50 15.71 2.01
CA THR A 190 -32.55 16.69 3.10
C THR A 190 -31.15 16.94 3.67
N GLU A 191 -30.99 17.98 4.51
CA GLU A 191 -29.70 18.32 5.12
C GLU A 191 -29.11 17.22 6.01
N ASP A 192 -29.94 16.32 6.51
CA ASP A 192 -29.52 15.20 7.34
C ASP A 192 -28.99 14.01 6.52
N ASP A 193 -29.34 13.94 5.23
CA ASP A 193 -28.85 12.92 4.30
C ASP A 193 -27.46 13.26 3.73
N LEU A 194 -27.01 14.50 3.90
CA LEU A 194 -25.73 14.98 3.41
C LEU A 194 -24.59 14.57 4.34
N TRP A 195 -23.48 14.16 3.73
CA TRP A 195 -22.26 13.85 4.46
C TRP A 195 -21.59 15.11 4.99
N GLU A 196 -20.98 14.99 6.18
CA GLU A 196 -20.18 16.06 6.74
C GLU A 196 -18.85 16.20 5.98
N LEU A 197 -18.45 17.45 5.73
CA LEU A 197 -17.21 17.74 5.03
C LEU A 197 -16.00 17.32 5.88
N PRO A 198 -14.95 16.74 5.27
CA PRO A 198 -13.72 16.45 5.98
C PRO A 198 -13.11 17.73 6.54
N SER A 199 -12.46 17.65 7.71
CA SER A 199 -11.87 18.81 8.40
C SER A 199 -11.00 19.68 7.49
N ARG A 200 -10.21 19.10 6.59
CA ARG A 200 -9.36 19.83 5.62
C ARG A 200 -10.13 20.76 4.66
N CYS A 201 -11.39 20.45 4.39
CA CYS A 201 -12.24 21.20 3.46
C CYS A 201 -13.17 22.17 4.20
N GLN A 202 -13.20 22.11 5.54
CA GLN A 202 -14.02 23.01 6.33
C GLN A 202 -13.44 24.42 6.26
N ALA A 203 -14.31 25.42 6.08
CA ALA A 203 -13.92 26.80 5.95
C ALA A 203 -13.01 27.26 7.11
N ALA A 204 -13.32 26.87 8.35
CA ALA A 204 -12.51 27.19 9.52
C ALA A 204 -11.05 26.73 9.40
N GLN A 205 -10.82 25.53 8.87
CA GLN A 205 -9.49 24.99 8.66
C GLN A 205 -8.76 25.70 7.52
N CYS A 206 -9.45 25.95 6.40
CA CYS A 206 -8.87 26.69 5.27
C CYS A 206 -8.47 28.12 5.67
N TYR A 207 -9.31 28.80 6.47
CA TYR A 207 -8.98 30.13 6.99
C TYR A 207 -7.74 30.11 7.87
N TYR A 208 -7.63 29.11 8.75
CA TYR A 208 -6.45 28.95 9.61
C TYR A 208 -5.15 28.68 8.81
N GLU A 209 -5.25 27.95 7.70
CA GLU A 209 -4.09 27.71 6.81
C GLU A 209 -3.72 28.95 5.98
N LEU A 210 -4.68 29.79 5.61
CA LEU A 210 -4.44 31.02 4.84
C LEU A 210 -3.79 32.13 5.68
N ASP A 211 -4.14 32.22 6.96
CA ASP A 211 -3.62 33.24 7.89
C ASP A 211 -2.14 33.02 8.27
N ARG A 212 -1.57 31.88 7.88
CA ARG A 212 -0.21 31.45 8.23
C ARG A 212 0.78 31.65 7.07
#